data_AF-A0A1V4QHG0-F1
#
_entry.id   AF-A0A1V4QHG0-F1
#
_cell.length_a   1.000
_cell.length_b   1.000
_cell.length_c   1.000
_cell.angle_alpha   90.00
_cell.angle_beta   90.00
_cell.angle_gamma   90.00
#
_symmetry.space_group_name_H-M   'P 1'
#
loop_
_entity.id
_entity.type
_entity.pdbx_description
1 polymer ?
#
loop_
_entity_poly.entity_id
_entity_poly.type
_entity_poly.pdbx_seq_one_letter_code
_entity_poly.pdbx_strand_id
1 'polypeptide(L)' 'MVADLLREITELLPADSYLTSVRLEKYRLYLRGYASSAAGILELLENSPFFKDVHFDSPVISKGSQETFKIVATLEQ' A
#
# COMPACT_ATOMS: atom_id res chain seq x y z
N MET A 1 -2.13 2.97 -18.33
CA MET A 1 -3.33 3.08 -17.45
C MET A 1 -3.22 2.15 -16.25
N VAL A 2 -3.33 0.82 -16.35
CA VAL A 2 -3.16 -0.08 -15.16
C VAL A 2 -1.69 -0.44 -14.91
N ALA A 3 -0.90 -0.62 -15.97
CA ALA A 3 0.52 -0.98 -15.85
C ALA A 3 1.37 0.13 -15.22
N ASP A 4 1.07 1.40 -15.51
CA ASP A 4 1.79 2.54 -14.95
C ASP A 4 1.56 2.68 -13.44
N LEU A 5 0.33 2.48 -12.98
CA LEU A 5 -0.02 2.47 -11.56
C LEU A 5 0.67 1.32 -10.81
N LEU A 6 0.68 0.12 -11.41
CA LEU A 6 1.39 -1.01 -10.82
C LEU A 6 2.89 -0.74 -10.71
N ARG A 7 3.50 -0.16 -11.75
CA ARG A 7 4.92 0.21 -11.74
C ARG A 7 5.22 1.20 -10.62
N GLU A 8 4.43 2.27 -10.52
CA GLU A 8 4.60 3.32 -9.52
C GLU A 8 4.49 2.77 -8.09
N ILE A 9 3.51 1.91 -7.83
CA ILE A 9 3.39 1.22 -6.54
C ILE A 9 4.61 0.33 -6.29
N THR A 10 5.07 -0.45 -7.28
CA THR A 10 6.23 -1.33 -7.07
C THR A 10 7.55 -0.59 -6.90
N GLU A 11 7.71 0.60 -7.49
CA GLU A 11 8.90 1.44 -7.37
C GLU A 11 8.94 2.19 -6.02
N LEU A 12 7.77 2.52 -5.46
CA LEU A 12 7.66 3.20 -4.17
C LEU A 12 7.91 2.27 -2.98
N LEU A 13 7.73 0.96 -3.16
CA LEU A 13 7.75 0.02 -2.06
C LEU A 13 9.19 -0.33 -1.61
N PRO A 14 9.45 -0.36 -0.29
CA PRO A 14 10.73 -0.83 0.25
C PRO A 14 11.09 -2.24 -0.22
N ALA A 15 12.39 -2.50 -0.40
CA ALA A 15 12.91 -3.80 -0.86
C ALA A 15 12.58 -4.98 0.07
N ASP A 16 12.27 -4.70 1.33
CA ASP A 16 11.86 -5.67 2.35
C ASP A 16 10.34 -5.82 2.48
N SER A 17 9.58 -5.24 1.55
CA SER A 17 8.13 -5.38 1.47
C SER A 17 7.70 -6.28 0.31
N TYR A 18 6.58 -6.97 0.49
CA TYR A 18 6.01 -7.85 -0.53
C TYR A 18 4.49 -7.71 -0.57
N LEU A 19 3.97 -7.43 -1.76
CA LEU A 19 2.52 -7.38 -2.00
C LEU A 19 1.97 -8.78 -2.28
N THR A 20 0.86 -9.09 -1.64
CA THR A 20 0.10 -10.35 -1.83
C THR A 20 -1.18 -10.14 -2.60
N SER A 21 -1.71 -8.91 -2.59
CA SER A 21 -2.89 -8.52 -3.33
C SER A 21 -2.83 -7.04 -3.64
N VAL A 22 -3.12 -6.71 -4.88
CA VAL A 22 -3.40 -5.36 -5.37
C VAL A 22 -4.74 -5.41 -6.07
N ARG A 23 -5.67 -4.57 -5.63
CA ARG A 23 -7.02 -4.50 -6.20
C ARG A 23 -7.39 -3.04 -6.39
N LEU A 24 -7.77 -2.70 -7.61
CA LEU A 24 -8.27 -1.38 -7.95
C LEU A 24 -9.75 -1.50 -8.32
N GLU A 25 -10.62 -0.84 -7.56
CA GLU A 25 -12.06 -0.83 -7.82
C GLU A 25 -12.55 0.62 -7.90
N LYS A 26 -13.03 1.01 -9.09
CA LYS A 26 -13.39 2.40 -9.44
C LYS A 26 -12.21 3.36 -9.22
N TYR A 27 -12.16 4.01 -8.07
CA TYR A 27 -11.11 4.95 -7.66
C TYR A 27 -10.50 4.58 -6.31
N ARG A 28 -10.71 3.35 -5.82
CA ARG A 28 -10.11 2.86 -4.58
C ARG A 28 -9.10 1.77 -4.84
N LEU A 29 -7.91 1.98 -4.30
CA LEU A 29 -6.81 1.03 -4.28
C LEU A 29 -6.83 0.28 -2.96
N TYR A 30 -6.78 -1.04 -3.02
CA TYR A 30 -6.67 -1.94 -1.88
C TYR A 30 -5.36 -2.71 -2.01
N LEU A 31 -4.49 -2.53 -1.02
CA LEU A 31 -3.18 -3.18 -0.93
C LEU A 31 -3.15 -4.10 0.27
N ARG A 32 -2.63 -5.31 0.05
CA ARG A 32 -2.30 -6.24 1.14
C ARG A 32 -0.91 -6.77 0.93
N GLY A 33 -0.14 -6.84 2.01
CA GLY A 33 1.21 -7.37 1.95
C GLY A 33 1.81 -7.57 3.32
N TYR A 34 3.13 -7.73 3.31
CA TYR A 34 3.96 -7.76 4.49
C TYR A 34 5.16 -6.82 4.27
N ALA A 35 5.61 -6.17 5.33
CA ALA A 35 6.80 -5.31 5.32
C ALA A 35 7.49 -5.37 6.69
N SER A 36 8.70 -4.82 6.81
CA SER A 36 9.32 -4.59 8.11
C SER A 36 8.58 -3.54 8.94
N SER A 37 7.96 -2.55 8.27
CA SER A 37 7.12 -1.53 8.87
C SER A 37 5.89 -1.26 8.01
N ALA A 38 4.72 -1.64 8.49
CA ALA A 38 3.44 -1.31 7.85
C ALA A 38 3.17 0.20 7.88
N ALA A 39 3.56 0.87 8.96
CA ALA A 39 3.46 2.32 9.08
C ALA A 39 4.31 3.04 8.03
N GLY A 40 5.53 2.56 7.75
CA GLY A 40 6.36 3.10 6.67
C GLY A 40 5.70 2.99 5.29
N ILE A 41 4.99 1.89 5.01
CA ILE A 41 4.22 1.75 3.76
C ILE A 41 3.07 2.77 3.71
N LEU A 42 2.38 2.98 4.83
CA LEU A 42 1.31 3.97 4.93
C LEU A 42 1.84 5.37 4.63
N GLU A 43 2.93 5.78 5.29
CA GLU A 43 3.54 7.11 5.10
C GLU A 43 4.01 7.33 3.65
N LEU A 44 4.56 6.32 2.98
CA LEU A 44 4.95 6.43 1.57
C LEU A 44 3.76 6.69 0.65
N LEU A 45 2.62 6.04 0.92
CA LEU A 45 1.39 6.25 0.18
C LEU A 45 0.75 7.60 0.50
N GLU A 46 0.81 8.05 1.75
CA GLU A 46 0.33 9.39 2.17
C GLU A 46 1.12 10.53 1.54
N ASN A 47 2.42 10.35 1.33
CA ASN A 47 3.28 11.36 0.69
C ASN A 47 3.23 11.32 -0.85
N SER A 48 2.52 10.37 -1.44
CA SER A 48 2.35 10.26 -2.89
C SER A 48 1.30 11.26 -3.39
N PRO A 49 1.55 12.01 -4.47
CA PRO A 49 0.55 12.92 -5.04
C PRO A 49 -0.64 12.19 -5.70
N PHE A 50 -0.54 10.86 -5.87
CA PHE A 50 -1.55 10.05 -6.58
C PHE A 50 -2.63 9.50 -5.65
N PHE A 51 -2.44 9.59 -4.34
CA PHE A 51 -3.31 8.95 -3.36
C PHE A 51 -3.78 9.93 -2.29
N LYS A 52 -5.03 9.75 -1.87
CA LYS A 52 -5.62 10.41 -0.69
C LYS A 52 -6.37 9.39 0.16
N ASP A 53 -6.82 9.84 1.33
CA ASP A 53 -7.58 9.04 2.28
C ASP A 53 -6.90 7.70 2.59
N VAL A 54 -5.57 7.71 2.69
CA VAL A 54 -4.77 6.51 2.95
C VAL A 54 -4.97 6.09 4.41
N HIS A 55 -5.36 4.84 4.64
CA HIS A 55 -5.51 4.31 6.00
C HIS A 55 -5.43 2.78 6.04
N PHE A 56 -5.21 2.24 7.23
CA PHE A 56 -5.33 0.80 7.46
C PHE A 56 -6.81 0.36 7.44
N ASP A 57 -7.11 -0.63 6.60
CA ASP A 57 -8.43 -1.27 6.52
C ASP A 57 -8.64 -2.33 7.62
N SER A 58 -7.56 -2.74 8.29
CA SER A 58 -7.60 -3.64 9.44
C SER A 58 -6.38 -3.43 10.34
N PRO A 59 -6.44 -3.86 11.63
CA PRO A 59 -5.26 -3.83 12.49
C PRO A 59 -4.05 -4.51 11.85
N VAL A 60 -2.87 -3.91 12.06
CA VAL A 60 -1.59 -4.48 11.65
C VAL A 60 -1.29 -5.70 12.52
N ILE A 61 -0.84 -6.79 11.88
CA ILE A 61 -0.48 -8.02 12.59
C ILE A 61 1.04 -8.20 12.50
N SER A 62 1.73 -8.05 13.63
CA SER A 62 3.17 -8.24 13.72
C SER A 62 3.52 -9.69 14.08
N LYS A 63 4.45 -10.29 13.34
CA LYS A 63 5.00 -11.63 13.57
C LYS A 63 6.53 -11.58 13.41
N GLY A 64 7.24 -11.48 14.52
CA GLY A 64 8.69 -11.30 14.51
C GLY A 64 9.05 -9.95 13.88
N SER A 65 9.89 -9.97 12.83
CA SER A 65 10.32 -8.77 12.11
C SER A 65 9.44 -8.38 10.93
N GLN A 66 8.27 -9.04 10.75
CA GLN A 66 7.35 -8.74 9.66
C GLN A 66 5.98 -8.31 10.18
N GLU A 67 5.41 -7.32 9.52
CA GLU A 67 4.09 -6.78 9.77
C GLU A 67 3.20 -7.05 8.56
N THR A 68 2.09 -7.75 8.77
CA THR A 68 1.05 -7.90 7.74
C THR A 68 0.14 -6.69 7.78
N PHE A 69 -0.08 -6.08 6.63
CA PHE A 69 -0.92 -4.90 6.48
C PHE A 69 -2.04 -5.09 5.46
N LYS A 70 -3.10 -4.31 5.65
CA LYS A 70 -4.12 -4.02 4.64
C LYS A 70 -4.32 -2.51 4.62
N ILE A 71 -3.99 -1.89 3.50
CA ILE A 71 -4.12 -0.45 3.31
C ILE A 71 -5.14 -0.21 2.21
N VAL A 72 -6.00 0.78 2.41
CA VAL A 72 -6.86 1.31 1.37
C VAL A 72 -6.50 2.77 1.13
N ALA A 73 -6.59 3.18 -0.14
CA ALA A 73 -6.38 4.55 -0.58
C ALA A 73 -7.36 4.90 -1.70
N THR A 74 -7.63 6.18 -1.90
CA THR A 74 -8.41 6.69 -3.03
C THR A 74 -7.45 7.34 -4.02
N LEU A 75 -7.62 7.12 -5.33
CA LEU A 75 -6.83 7.78 -6.37
C LEU A 75 -7.22 9.26 -6.44
N GLU A 76 -6.20 10.13 -6.47
CA GLU A 76 -6.34 11.55 -6.76
C GLU A 76 -6.64 11.73 -8.26
N GLN A 77 -7.56 12.66 -8.60
CA GLN A 77 -8.00 12.92 -9.98
C GLN A 77 -7.21 14.06 -10.63
#